data_AF-A0A0C2FPX8-F1
#
_entry.id   AF-A0A0C2FPX8-F1
#
_cell.length_a   1.000
_cell.length_b   1.000
_cell.length_c   1.000
_cell.angle_alpha   90.00
_cell.angle_beta   90.00
_cell.angle_gamma   90.00
#
_symmetry.space_group_name_H-M   'P 1'
#
loop_
_entity.id
_entity.type
_entity.pdbx_description
1 polymer ?
#
loop_
_entity_poly.entity_id
_entity_poly.type
_entity_poly.pdbx_seq_one_letter_code
_entity_poly.pdbx_strand_id
1 'polypeptide(L)' 'MTMRWQSTTIPYRFVINDDAWQNDIRAVLAKFSKNTCLRFVENAPGYDYLVFNRGEG' A
#
# COMPACT_ATOMS: atom_id res chain seq x y z
N MET A 1 17.39 -1.64 -15.90
CA MET A 1 16.32 -2.05 -14.96
C MET A 1 15.71 -0.78 -14.39
N THR A 2 14.39 -0.62 -14.43
CA THR A 2 13.73 0.59 -13.90
C THR A 2 13.16 0.30 -12.51
N MET A 3 13.32 1.21 -11.56
CA MET A 3 12.72 1.11 -10.22
C MET A 3 11.25 1.56 -10.20
N ARG A 4 10.48 1.18 -11.23
CA ARG A 4 9.07 1.56 -11.38
C ARG A 4 8.17 0.36 -11.12
N TRP A 5 7.04 0.61 -10.49
CA TRP A 5 5.92 -0.32 -10.49
C TRP A 5 5.53 -0.63 -11.94
N GLN A 6 5.48 -1.92 -12.28
CA GLN A 6 5.13 -2.38 -13.63
C GLN A 6 3.62 -2.24 -13.91
N SER A 7 2.81 -2.08 -12.86
CA SER A 7 1.37 -1.85 -12.91
C SER A 7 1.01 -0.61 -12.09
N THR A 8 -0.07 0.07 -12.48
CA THR A 8 -0.66 1.13 -11.65
C THR A 8 -1.44 0.56 -10.47
N THR A 9 -1.75 -0.74 -10.47
CA THR A 9 -2.31 -1.45 -9.32
C THR A 9 -1.17 -1.94 -8.43
N ILE A 10 -1.13 -1.42 -7.20
CA ILE A 10 -0.09 -1.71 -6.22
C ILE A 10 -0.72 -2.51 -5.08
N PRO A 11 -0.42 -3.82 -4.94
CA PRO A 11 -0.85 -4.60 -3.80
C PRO A 11 -0.16 -4.11 -2.52
N TYR A 12 -0.88 -4.10 -1.40
CA TYR A 12 -0.28 -3.84 -0.09
C TYR A 12 -0.87 -4.73 0.99
N ARG A 13 -0.11 -4.89 2.09
CA ARG A 13 -0.49 -5.73 3.24
C ARG A 13 -0.08 -5.08 4.54
N PHE A 14 -0.85 -5.31 5.59
CA PHE A 14 -0.46 -5.01 6.97
C PHE A 14 0.04 -6.31 7.62
N VAL A 15 1.16 -6.23 8.34
CA VAL A 15 1.68 -7.36 9.14
C VAL A 15 1.49 -7.14 10.64
N ILE A 16 0.85 -6.05 11.02
CA ILE A 16 0.45 -5.73 12.40
C ILE A 16 -1.02 -5.38 12.41
N ASN A 17 -1.74 -5.84 13.43
CA ASN A 17 -3.14 -5.54 13.64
C ASN A 17 -3.31 -4.33 14.58
N ASP A 18 -3.41 -3.13 14.01
CA ASP A 18 -3.69 -1.87 14.70
C ASP A 18 -4.64 -1.05 13.83
N ASP A 19 -5.94 -1.13 14.11
CA ASP A 19 -6.97 -0.58 13.22
C ASP A 19 -6.86 0.93 13.02
N ALA A 20 -6.52 1.68 14.07
CA ALA A 20 -6.40 3.14 13.98
C ALA A 20 -5.27 3.51 13.01
N TRP A 21 -4.10 2.91 13.21
CA TRP A 21 -2.93 3.12 12.36
C TRP A 21 -3.13 2.62 10.93
N GLN A 22 -3.75 1.44 10.76
CA GLN A 22 -4.08 0.93 9.43
C GLN A 22 -5.05 1.87 8.69
N ASN A 23 -6.04 2.43 9.38
CA ASN A 23 -7.00 3.37 8.80
C ASN A 23 -6.34 4.68 8.37
N ASP A 24 -5.38 5.19 9.13
CA ASP A 24 -4.58 6.35 8.72
C ASP A 24 -3.82 6.08 7.42
N ILE A 25 -3.19 4.91 7.30
CA ILE A 25 -2.50 4.51 6.06
C ILE A 25 -3.49 4.37 4.91
N ARG A 26 -4.63 3.69 5.10
CA ARG A 26 -5.69 3.57 4.09
C ARG A 26 -6.16 4.94 3.60
N ALA A 27 -6.33 5.92 4.49
CA ALA A 27 -6.71 7.28 4.13
C ALA A 27 -5.68 7.97 3.23
N VAL A 28 -4.38 7.79 3.51
CA VAL A 28 -3.30 8.30 2.67
C VAL A 28 -3.32 7.64 1.29
N LEU A 29 -3.41 6.30 1.22
CA LEU A 29 -3.47 5.56 -0.04
C LEU A 29 -4.70 5.94 -0.87
N ALA A 30 -5.84 6.20 -0.22
CA ALA A 30 -7.05 6.70 -0.87
C ALA A 30 -6.83 8.11 -1.46
N LYS A 31 -6.11 9.00 -0.78
CA LYS A 31 -5.74 10.32 -1.31
C LYS A 31 -4.88 10.21 -2.57
N PHE A 32 -3.89 9.31 -2.61
CA PHE A 32 -3.11 9.06 -3.83
C PHE A 32 -3.97 8.47 -4.94
N SER A 33 -4.84 7.52 -4.62
CA SER A 33 -5.73 6.90 -5.61
C SER A 33 -6.70 7.90 -6.23
N LYS A 34 -7.17 8.88 -5.44
CA LYS A 34 -8.05 9.95 -5.89
C LYS A 34 -7.36 10.94 -6.84
N ASN A 35 -6.09 11.24 -6.61
CA ASN A 35 -5.38 12.34 -7.30
C ASN A 35 -4.38 11.85 -8.37
N THR A 36 -4.24 10.54 -8.56
CA THR A 36 -3.31 9.93 -9.53
C THR A 36 -3.95 8.72 -10.22
N CYS A 37 -3.21 8.07 -11.12
CA CYS A 37 -3.61 6.80 -11.71
C CYS A 37 -3.28 5.57 -10.84
N LEU A 38 -2.58 5.73 -9.71
CA LEU A 38 -2.22 4.61 -8.83
C LEU A 38 -3.45 4.05 -8.12
N ARG A 39 -3.51 2.73 -7.94
CA ARG A 39 -4.61 2.02 -7.28
C ARG A 39 -4.04 1.07 -6.26
N PHE A 40 -4.26 1.35 -4.98
CA PHE A 40 -3.78 0.51 -3.89
C PHE A 40 -4.85 -0.50 -3.50
N VAL A 41 -4.51 -1.79 -3.49
CA VAL A 41 -5.46 -2.86 -3.17
C VAL A 41 -4.91 -3.71 -2.04
N GLU A 42 -5.65 -3.73 -0.94
CA GLU A 42 -5.28 -4.50 0.25
C GLU A 42 -5.38 -6.00 -0.05
N ASN A 43 -4.34 -6.76 0.30
CA ASN A 43 -4.27 -8.22 0.14
C ASN A 43 -4.47 -8.75 -1.29
N ALA A 44 -4.28 -7.91 -2.31
CA ALA A 44 -4.30 -8.37 -3.71
C ALA A 44 -3.14 -9.35 -4.02
N PRO A 45 -3.33 -10.26 -4.99
CA PRO A 45 -2.25 -11.12 -5.48
C PRO A 45 -1.17 -10.30 -6.18
N GLY A 46 0.07 -10.79 -6.18
CA GLY A 46 1.21 -10.16 -6.84
C GLY A 46 2.55 -10.52 -6.17
N TYR A 47 3.62 -10.60 -6.95
CA TYR A 47 4.97 -10.85 -6.44
C TYR A 47 5.59 -9.60 -5.81
N ASP A 48 5.38 -8.44 -6.43
CA ASP A 48 5.80 -7.14 -5.91
C ASP A 48 4.64 -6.49 -5.16
N TYR A 49 4.85 -6.14 -3.90
CA TYR A 49 3.85 -5.53 -3.04
C TYR A 49 4.49 -4.71 -1.93
N LEU A 50 3.70 -3.81 -1.33
CA LEU A 50 4.09 -3.06 -0.14
C LEU A 50 3.75 -3.86 1.13
N VAL A 51 4.64 -3.81 2.12
CA VAL A 51 4.38 -4.29 3.48
C VAL A 51 4.44 -3.11 4.43
N PHE A 52 3.35 -2.87 5.14
CA PHE A 52 3.31 -1.91 6.24
C PHE A 52 3.46 -2.66 7.56
N ASN A 53 4.52 -2.34 8.29
CA ASN A 53 4.79 -2.75 9.65
C ASN A 53 5.04 -1.52 10.54
N ARG A 54 5.03 -1.71 11.86
CA ARG A 54 5.65 -0.80 12.82
C ARG A 54 6.95 -1.42 13.27
N GLY A 55 8.05 -0.81 12.87
CA GLY A 55 9.37 -1.08 13.44
C GLY A 55 9.75 0.05 14.37
N GLU A 56 10.66 -0.25 15.29
CA GLU A 56 11.52 0.76 15.89
C GLU A 56 12.81 0.80 15.05
N GLY A 57 13.25 2.00 14.70
CA GLY A 57 14.45 2.24 13.90
C GLY A 57 15.61 2.70 14.75
#